data_AF-A0A086B9N1-F1
#
_entry.id   AF-A0A086B9N1-F1
#
_cell.length_a   1.000
_cell.length_b   1.000
_cell.length_c   1.000
_cell.angle_alpha   90.00
_cell.angle_beta   90.00
_cell.angle_gamma   90.00
#
_symmetry.space_group_name_H-M   'P 1'
#
loop_
_entity.id
_entity.type
_entity.pdbx_description
1 polymer ?
#
loop_
_entity_poly.entity_id
_entity_poly.type
_entity_poly.pdbx_seq_one_letter_code
_entity_poly.pdbx_strand_id
1 'polypeptide(L)'
;MDFIQQLNTWAKGDLFQAKLMIAWIFIFCLPLIFYSIKTHHVFFKGMIIPLSLLILMLLGYGSYLLTTKGREIQKIETQYSENHQQTLKEEQAKADQNSKSYVMFKTIWGTLLLFSILFYFLLNGIYMKGFSVGCIILFLTLFITDTFFHARLKTYLSFLQELNN
;
A
#
# COMPACT_ATOMS: atom_id res chain seq x y z
N MET A 1 12.98 2.18 -24.12
CA MET A 1 11.53 1.88 -24.03
C MET A 1 10.78 3.15 -24.32
N ASP A 2 9.64 3.07 -25.00
CA ASP A 2 8.75 4.22 -25.20
C ASP A 2 8.02 4.58 -23.89
N PHE A 3 7.66 5.85 -23.71
CA PHE A 3 6.97 6.36 -22.52
C PHE A 3 5.66 5.60 -22.28
N ILE A 4 4.86 5.38 -23.32
CA ILE A 4 3.57 4.70 -23.22
C ILE A 4 3.74 3.24 -22.80
N GLN A 5 4.79 2.58 -23.30
CA GLN A 5 5.12 1.21 -22.91
C GLN A 5 5.53 1.12 -21.43
N GLN A 6 6.33 2.08 -20.96
CA GLN A 6 6.76 2.12 -19.56
C GLN A 6 5.61 2.50 -18.63
N LEU A 7 4.76 3.45 -19.01
CA LEU A 7 3.54 3.82 -18.29
C LEU A 7 2.61 2.61 -18.11
N ASN A 8 2.39 1.84 -19.17
CA ASN A 8 1.59 0.63 -19.13
C ASN A 8 2.23 -0.45 -18.23
N THR A 9 3.55 -0.57 -18.23
CA THR A 9 4.28 -1.51 -17.35
C THR A 9 4.15 -1.11 -15.87
N TRP A 10 4.34 0.18 -15.57
CA TRP A 10 4.13 0.77 -14.26
C TRP A 10 2.70 0.49 -13.75
N ALA A 11 1.70 0.79 -14.58
CA ALA A 11 0.31 0.60 -14.22
C ALA A 11 -0.09 -0.88 -14.03
N LYS A 12 0.45 -1.80 -14.83
CA LYS A 12 0.27 -3.25 -14.61
C LYS A 12 0.80 -3.67 -13.25
N GLY A 13 1.96 -3.14 -12.82
CA GLY A 13 2.51 -3.40 -11.49
C GLY A 13 1.60 -2.92 -10.37
N ASP A 14 1.02 -1.73 -10.52
CA ASP A 14 0.05 -1.18 -9.58
C ASP A 14 -1.25 -2.00 -9.50
N LEU A 15 -1.82 -2.37 -10.65
CA LEU A 15 -2.99 -3.24 -10.70
C LEU A 15 -2.71 -4.62 -10.09
N PHE A 16 -1.52 -5.17 -10.31
CA PHE A 16 -1.11 -6.44 -9.70
C PHE A 16 -1.00 -6.31 -8.18
N GLN A 17 -0.38 -5.25 -7.66
CA GLN A 17 -0.33 -4.99 -6.22
C GLN A 17 -1.73 -4.87 -5.62
N ALA A 18 -2.65 -4.14 -6.27
CA ALA A 18 -4.03 -4.05 -5.78
C ALA A 18 -4.74 -5.40 -5.72
N LYS A 19 -4.57 -6.26 -6.74
CA LYS A 19 -5.09 -7.62 -6.72
C LYS A 19 -4.50 -8.43 -5.56
N LEU A 20 -3.20 -8.30 -5.31
CA LEU A 20 -2.56 -8.95 -4.16
C LEU A 20 -3.12 -8.44 -2.84
N MET A 21 -3.33 -7.13 -2.67
CA MET A 21 -3.91 -6.55 -1.45
C MET A 21 -5.29 -7.16 -1.15
N ILE A 22 -6.15 -7.28 -2.18
CA ILE A 22 -7.47 -7.91 -2.04
C ILE A 22 -7.33 -9.41 -1.76
N ALA A 23 -6.43 -10.11 -2.45
CA ALA A 23 -6.18 -11.53 -2.20
C ALA A 23 -5.72 -11.79 -0.75
N TRP A 24 -4.83 -10.95 -0.20
CA TRP A 24 -4.36 -11.01 1.18
C TRP A 24 -5.50 -10.92 2.20
N ILE A 25 -6.54 -10.15 1.90
CA ILE A 25 -7.73 -10.05 2.76
C ILE A 25 -8.45 -11.39 2.84
N PHE A 26 -8.72 -12.02 1.70
CA PHE A 26 -9.46 -13.28 1.65
C PHE A 26 -8.66 -14.47 2.17
N ILE A 27 -7.36 -14.51 1.89
CA ILE A 27 -6.51 -15.65 2.26
C ILE A 27 -6.12 -15.61 3.75
N PHE A 28 -5.86 -14.41 4.30
CA PHE A 28 -5.30 -14.29 5.65
C PHE A 28 -6.20 -13.52 6.61
N CYS A 29 -6.66 -12.31 6.24
CA CYS A 29 -7.35 -11.44 7.19
C CYS A 29 -8.75 -11.95 7.58
N LEU A 30 -9.55 -12.36 6.59
CA LEU A 30 -10.92 -12.84 6.82
C LEU A 30 -10.96 -14.14 7.65
N PRO A 31 -10.17 -15.19 7.33
CA PRO A 31 -10.12 -16.38 8.17
C PRO A 31 -9.68 -16.08 9.60
N LEU A 32 -8.70 -15.19 9.77
CA LEU A 32 -8.19 -14.82 11.09
C LEU A 32 -9.22 -14.03 11.90
N ILE A 33 -9.96 -13.10 11.30
CA ILE A 33 -11.05 -12.38 11.97
C ILE A 33 -12.20 -13.34 12.32
N PHE A 34 -12.60 -14.20 11.38
CA PHE A 34 -13.67 -15.17 11.63
C PHE A 34 -13.32 -16.10 12.80
N TYR A 35 -12.08 -16.61 12.81
CA TYR A 35 -11.55 -17.39 13.92
C TYR A 35 -11.56 -16.60 15.23
N SER A 36 -11.14 -15.33 15.19
CA SER A 36 -11.07 -14.45 16.35
C SER A 36 -12.42 -14.13 16.97
N ILE A 37 -13.49 -14.10 16.17
CA ILE A 37 -14.87 -13.92 16.65
C ILE A 37 -15.39 -15.21 17.28
N LYS A 38 -15.12 -16.37 16.66
CA LYS A 38 -15.65 -17.67 17.11
C LYS A 38 -14.97 -18.17 18.38
N THR A 39 -13.69 -17.85 18.59
CA THR A 39 -12.95 -18.34 19.75
C THR A 39 -13.32 -17.60 21.04
N HIS A 40 -13.32 -18.34 22.16
CA HIS A 40 -13.44 -17.74 23.49
C HIS A 40 -12.12 -17.13 23.99
N HIS A 41 -11.02 -17.37 23.29
CA HIS A 41 -9.69 -16.98 23.73
C HIS A 41 -9.47 -15.46 23.57
N VAL A 42 -9.26 -14.78 24.70
CA VAL A 42 -9.22 -13.31 24.82
C VAL A 42 -8.14 -12.66 23.94
N PHE A 43 -7.02 -13.36 23.69
CA PHE A 43 -5.95 -12.87 22.82
C PHE A 43 -6.45 -12.55 21.41
N PHE A 44 -7.17 -13.48 20.78
CA PHE A 44 -7.63 -13.29 19.40
C PHE A 44 -8.69 -12.19 19.31
N LYS A 45 -9.51 -12.02 20.35
CA LYS A 45 -10.44 -10.88 20.43
C LYS A 45 -9.74 -9.53 20.40
N GLY A 46 -8.53 -9.44 20.97
CA GLY A 46 -7.68 -8.24 20.89
C GLY A 46 -7.26 -7.90 19.46
N MET A 47 -7.08 -8.90 18.60
CA MET A 47 -6.62 -8.72 17.22
C MET A 47 -7.71 -8.19 16.27
N ILE A 48 -8.99 -8.26 16.66
CA ILE A 48 -10.12 -7.95 15.77
C ILE A 48 -10.05 -6.50 15.27
N ILE A 49 -9.82 -5.53 16.16
CA ILE A 49 -9.82 -4.11 15.78
C ILE A 49 -8.68 -3.79 14.78
N PRO A 50 -7.40 -4.12 15.06
CA PRO A 50 -6.33 -3.87 14.10
C PRO A 50 -6.51 -4.59 12.77
N LEU A 51 -6.99 -5.84 12.77
CA LEU A 51 -7.23 -6.59 11.55
C LEU A 51 -8.39 -6.02 10.74
N SER A 52 -9.44 -5.52 11.39
CA SER A 52 -10.56 -4.87 10.71
C SER A 52 -10.09 -3.58 10.03
N LEU A 53 -9.24 -2.81 10.69
CA LEU A 53 -8.60 -1.62 10.10
C LEU A 53 -7.71 -1.99 8.91
N LEU A 54 -6.93 -3.08 9.02
CA LEU A 54 -6.11 -3.58 7.91
C LEU A 54 -6.98 -3.91 6.70
N ILE A 55 -8.08 -4.66 6.88
CA ILE A 55 -9.01 -4.97 5.80
C ILE A 55 -9.54 -3.69 5.15
N LEU A 56 -9.96 -2.72 5.96
CA LEU A 56 -10.50 -1.45 5.44
C LEU A 56 -9.47 -0.71 4.58
N MET A 57 -8.21 -0.63 5.04
CA MET A 57 -7.14 0.01 4.27
C MET A 57 -6.81 -0.75 2.98
N LEU A 58 -6.67 -2.08 3.06
CA LEU A 58 -6.35 -2.91 1.89
C LEU A 58 -7.47 -2.91 0.86
N LEU A 59 -8.74 -3.03 1.29
CA LEU A 59 -9.90 -2.96 0.41
C LEU A 59 -10.05 -1.57 -0.18
N GLY A 60 -9.94 -0.52 0.62
CA GLY A 60 -10.10 0.86 0.18
C GLY A 60 -9.09 1.22 -0.90
N TYR A 61 -7.79 1.07 -0.60
CA TYR A 61 -6.75 1.41 -1.54
C TYR A 61 -6.69 0.46 -2.75
N GLY A 62 -6.82 -0.85 -2.51
CA GLY A 62 -6.84 -1.85 -3.59
C GLY A 62 -7.99 -1.62 -4.57
N SER A 63 -9.21 -1.38 -4.08
CA SER A 63 -10.38 -1.13 -4.93
C SER A 63 -10.27 0.20 -5.67
N TYR A 64 -9.77 1.25 -5.00
CA TYR A 64 -9.49 2.53 -5.64
C TYR A 64 -8.58 2.34 -6.85
N LEU A 65 -7.45 1.66 -6.69
CA LEU A 65 -6.48 1.47 -7.76
C LEU A 65 -7.04 0.62 -8.92
N LEU A 66 -7.84 -0.42 -8.63
CA LEU A 66 -8.47 -1.23 -9.68
C LEU A 66 -9.50 -0.48 -10.51
N THR A 67 -10.17 0.52 -9.93
CA THR A 67 -11.26 1.24 -10.59
C THR A 67 -10.81 2.51 -11.31
N THR A 68 -9.75 3.17 -10.83
CA THR A 68 -9.30 4.45 -11.37
C THR A 68 -8.15 4.32 -12.38
N LYS A 69 -7.26 3.35 -12.21
CA LYS A 69 -5.98 3.30 -12.94
C LYS A 69 -6.15 3.19 -14.45
N GLY A 70 -7.14 2.44 -14.93
CA GLY A 70 -7.40 2.32 -16.37
C GLY A 70 -7.77 3.65 -17.03
N ARG A 71 -8.60 4.47 -16.35
CA ARG A 71 -9.00 5.80 -16.85
C ARG A 71 -7.84 6.79 -16.76
N GLU A 72 -7.02 6.68 -15.72
CA GLU A 72 -5.83 7.51 -15.53
C GLU A 72 -4.83 7.33 -16.67
N ILE A 73 -4.53 6.08 -17.05
CA ILE A 73 -3.62 5.79 -18.18
C ILE A 73 -4.17 6.39 -19.47
N GLN A 74 -5.43 6.13 -19.82
CA GLN A 74 -6.03 6.66 -21.06
C GLN A 74 -5.96 8.19 -21.13
N LYS A 75 -6.17 8.85 -19.98
CA LYS A 75 -6.04 10.31 -19.89
C LYS A 75 -4.60 10.74 -20.17
N ILE A 76 -3.62 10.09 -19.54
CA ILE A 76 -2.19 10.39 -19.74
C ILE A 76 -1.78 10.14 -21.19
N GLU A 77 -2.22 9.05 -21.82
CA GLU A 77 -1.93 8.73 -23.23
C GLU A 77 -2.50 9.80 -24.18
N THR A 78 -3.71 10.31 -23.89
CA THR A 78 -4.33 11.40 -24.65
C THR A 78 -3.55 12.71 -24.47
N GLN A 79 -3.25 13.09 -23.23
CA GLN A 79 -2.47 14.29 -22.91
C GLN A 79 -1.08 14.24 -23.52
N TYR A 80 -0.45 13.06 -23.55
CA TYR A 80 0.84 12.87 -24.17
C TYR A 80 0.76 13.17 -25.67
N SER A 81 -0.24 12.62 -26.37
CA SER A 81 -0.47 12.86 -27.80
C SER A 81 -0.72 14.34 -28.15
N GLU A 82 -1.33 15.09 -27.24
CA GLU A 82 -1.58 16.54 -27.40
C GLU A 82 -0.34 17.39 -27.09
N ASN A 83 0.35 17.09 -25.99
CA ASN A 83 1.53 17.83 -25.52
C ASN A 83 2.47 16.93 -24.72
N HIS A 84 3.45 16.35 -25.41
CA HIS A 84 4.45 15.44 -24.84
C HIS A 84 5.20 16.06 -23.65
N GLN A 85 5.77 17.26 -23.82
CA GLN A 85 6.64 17.85 -22.81
C GLN A 85 5.88 18.26 -21.55
N GLN A 86 4.67 18.80 -21.70
CA GLN A 86 3.86 19.15 -20.54
C GLN A 86 3.47 17.90 -19.75
N THR A 87 3.05 16.84 -20.45
CA THR A 87 2.65 15.58 -19.81
C THR A 87 3.80 14.93 -19.04
N LEU A 88 5.01 14.90 -19.62
CA LEU A 88 6.19 14.36 -18.93
C LEU A 88 6.54 15.15 -17.66
N LYS A 89 6.44 16.49 -17.70
CA LYS A 89 6.67 17.33 -16.52
C LYS A 89 5.62 17.10 -15.43
N GLU A 90 4.35 16.99 -15.81
CA GLU A 90 3.25 16.71 -14.87
C GLU A 90 3.40 15.33 -14.23
N GLU A 91 3.73 14.30 -15.01
CA GLU A 91 3.96 12.94 -14.49
C GLU A 91 5.20 12.86 -13.60
N GLN A 92 6.29 13.54 -13.95
CA GLN A 92 7.48 13.61 -13.09
C GLN A 92 7.15 14.30 -11.76
N ALA A 93 6.43 15.42 -11.78
CA ALA A 93 6.02 16.12 -10.56
C ALA A 93 5.15 15.25 -9.63
N LYS A 94 4.21 14.48 -10.21
CA LYS A 94 3.41 13.50 -9.45
C LYS A 94 4.28 12.38 -8.87
N ALA A 95 5.20 11.84 -9.66
CA ALA A 95 6.10 10.77 -9.21
C ALA A 95 7.04 11.24 -8.08
N ASP A 96 7.56 12.47 -8.17
CA ASP A 96 8.36 13.10 -7.11
C ASP A 96 7.54 13.31 -5.83
N GLN A 97 6.30 13.77 -5.95
CA GLN A 97 5.40 13.93 -4.81
C GLN A 97 5.12 12.57 -4.14
N ASN A 98 4.84 11.53 -4.91
CA ASN A 98 4.62 10.17 -4.40
C ASN A 98 5.87 9.62 -3.70
N SER A 99 7.06 9.93 -4.20
CA SER A 99 8.34 9.56 -3.58
C SER A 99 8.51 10.21 -2.20
N LYS A 100 8.17 11.51 -2.07
CA LYS A 100 8.17 12.22 -0.78
C LYS A 100 7.14 11.64 0.20
N SER A 101 5.93 11.35 -0.27
CA SER A 101 4.89 10.71 0.54
C SER A 101 5.34 9.35 1.08
N TYR A 102 6.08 8.56 0.30
CA TYR A 102 6.65 7.29 0.77
C TYR A 102 7.59 7.48 1.97
N VAL A 103 8.49 8.48 1.94
CA VAL A 103 9.42 8.73 3.05
C VAL A 103 8.66 9.03 4.35
N MET A 104 7.57 9.78 4.25
CA MET A 104 6.68 10.07 5.38
C MET A 104 5.99 8.79 5.89
N PHE A 105 5.30 8.05 5.02
CA PHE A 105 4.55 6.85 5.42
C PHE A 105 5.46 5.74 5.95
N LYS A 106 6.63 5.51 5.33
CA LYS A 106 7.63 4.57 5.82
C LYS A 106 8.03 4.87 7.27
N THR A 107 8.27 6.14 7.57
CA THR A 107 8.65 6.58 8.92
C THR A 107 7.51 6.35 9.91
N ILE A 108 6.26 6.69 9.52
CA ILE A 108 5.07 6.49 10.35
C ILE A 108 4.86 5.00 10.65
N TRP A 109 4.81 4.15 9.64
CA TRP A 109 4.58 2.71 9.81
C TRP A 109 5.71 2.03 10.57
N GLY A 110 6.97 2.38 10.29
CA GLY A 110 8.12 1.84 11.01
C GLY A 110 8.09 2.20 12.50
N THR A 111 7.73 3.44 12.83
CA THR A 111 7.63 3.90 14.22
C THR A 111 6.47 3.22 14.95
N LEU A 112 5.29 3.15 14.34
CA LEU A 112 4.12 2.48 14.91
C LEU A 112 4.34 0.97 15.09
N LEU A 113 5.06 0.33 14.17
CA LEU A 113 5.47 -1.06 14.28
C LEU A 113 6.36 -1.28 15.51
N LEU A 114 7.38 -0.44 15.71
CA LEU A 114 8.25 -0.50 16.89
C LEU A 114 7.47 -0.34 18.19
N PHE A 115 6.57 0.65 18.27
CA PHE A 115 5.72 0.83 19.45
C PHE A 115 4.81 -0.37 19.70
N SER A 116 4.26 -0.98 18.65
CA SER A 116 3.40 -2.17 18.77
C SER A 116 4.18 -3.37 19.34
N ILE A 117 5.44 -3.55 18.93
CA ILE A 117 6.34 -4.56 19.49
C ILE A 117 6.61 -4.29 20.96
N LEU A 118 6.95 -3.04 21.32
CA LEU A 118 7.21 -2.68 22.72
C LEU A 118 5.97 -2.90 23.60
N PHE A 119 4.78 -2.51 23.14
CA PHE A 119 3.53 -2.69 23.87
C PHE A 119 3.18 -4.16 24.10
N TYR A 120 3.55 -5.07 23.19
CA TYR A 120 3.37 -6.49 23.43
C TYR A 120 4.11 -6.98 24.69
N PHE A 121 5.33 -6.48 24.93
CA PHE A 121 6.14 -6.89 26.08
C PHE A 121 5.80 -6.11 27.37
N LEU A 122 5.43 -4.83 27.24
CA LEU A 122 5.15 -3.97 28.39
C LEU A 122 3.74 -4.17 28.98
N LEU A 123 2.77 -4.59 28.18
CA LEU A 123 1.38 -4.74 28.62
C LEU A 123 1.10 -6.16 29.12
N ASN A 124 0.61 -6.26 30.36
CA ASN A 124 0.37 -7.55 31.02
C ASN A 124 -0.98 -8.22 30.62
N GLY A 125 -1.91 -7.50 30.00
CA GLY A 125 -3.22 -8.02 29.62
C GLY A 125 -3.20 -8.90 28.38
N ILE A 126 -3.75 -10.12 28.45
CA ILE A 126 -3.85 -11.05 27.31
C ILE A 126 -4.53 -10.41 26.09
N TYR A 127 -5.59 -9.62 26.33
CA TYR A 127 -6.25 -8.84 25.29
C TYR A 127 -5.30 -7.83 24.63
N MET A 128 -4.55 -7.07 25.44
CA MET A 128 -3.63 -6.04 24.96
C MET A 128 -2.44 -6.62 24.20
N LYS A 129 -1.98 -7.82 24.59
CA LYS A 129 -1.00 -8.58 23.81
C LYS A 129 -1.55 -8.96 22.44
N GLY A 130 -2.80 -9.45 22.40
CA GLY A 130 -3.51 -9.71 21.16
C GLY A 130 -3.63 -8.47 20.27
N PHE A 131 -4.08 -7.35 20.84
CA PHE A 131 -4.16 -6.07 20.16
C PHE A 131 -2.81 -5.63 19.58
N SER A 132 -1.74 -5.73 20.38
CA SER A 132 -0.38 -5.40 19.95
C SER A 132 0.07 -6.26 18.77
N VAL A 133 -0.21 -7.57 18.78
CA VAL A 133 0.08 -8.45 17.64
C VAL A 133 -0.74 -8.09 16.41
N GLY A 134 -2.03 -7.75 16.59
CA GLY A 134 -2.86 -7.24 15.49
C GLY A 134 -2.26 -5.97 14.87
N CYS A 135 -1.79 -5.03 15.69
CA CYS A 135 -1.12 -3.82 15.24
C CYS A 135 0.20 -4.10 14.52
N ILE A 136 1.01 -5.06 15.02
CA ILE A 136 2.22 -5.51 14.34
C ILE A 136 1.90 -5.99 12.92
N ILE A 137 0.89 -6.86 12.78
CA ILE A 137 0.46 -7.38 11.47
C ILE A 137 0.01 -6.21 10.57
N LEU A 138 -0.86 -5.33 11.07
CA LEU A 138 -1.34 -4.15 10.35
C LEU A 138 -0.18 -3.30 9.82
N PHE A 139 0.69 -2.81 10.70
CA PHE A 139 1.74 -1.88 10.31
C PHE A 139 2.84 -2.54 9.47
N LEU A 140 3.15 -3.81 9.73
CA LEU A 140 4.09 -4.55 8.89
C LEU A 140 3.55 -4.72 7.47
N THR A 141 2.28 -5.10 7.31
CA THR A 141 1.66 -5.25 5.99
C THR A 141 1.63 -3.93 5.24
N LEU A 142 1.27 -2.81 5.89
CA LEU A 142 1.31 -1.49 5.26
C LEU A 142 2.73 -1.07 4.87
N PHE A 143 3.70 -1.27 5.77
CA PHE A 143 5.11 -0.96 5.51
C PHE A 143 5.67 -1.72 4.30
N ILE A 144 5.36 -3.02 4.20
CA ILE A 144 5.77 -3.87 3.07
C ILE A 144 5.10 -3.38 1.78
N THR A 145 3.79 -3.11 1.83
CA THR A 145 3.00 -2.64 0.67
C THR A 145 3.57 -1.34 0.09
N ASP A 146 3.87 -0.37 0.95
CA ASP A 146 4.47 0.90 0.54
C ASP A 146 5.89 0.73 0.02
N THR A 147 6.67 -0.19 0.60
CA THR A 147 8.06 -0.45 0.15
C THR A 147 8.08 -1.04 -1.26
N PHE A 148 7.19 -1.98 -1.58
CA PHE A 148 7.07 -2.51 -2.94
C PHE A 148 6.58 -1.45 -3.93
N PHE A 149 5.64 -0.60 -3.54
CA PHE A 149 5.19 0.52 -4.36
C PHE A 149 6.36 1.46 -4.68
N HIS A 150 7.13 1.86 -3.67
CA HIS A 150 8.26 2.78 -3.85
C HIS A 150 9.38 2.17 -4.70
N ALA A 151 9.68 0.87 -4.54
CA ALA A 151 10.67 0.19 -5.35
C ALA A 151 10.34 0.28 -6.85
N ARG A 152 9.06 0.11 -7.22
CA ARG A 152 8.61 0.29 -8.61
C ARG A 152 8.60 1.76 -9.01
N LEU A 153 8.18 2.66 -8.12
CA LEU A 153 8.09 4.10 -8.38
C LEU A 153 9.46 4.66 -8.73
N LYS A 154 10.51 4.21 -8.03
CA LYS A 154 11.89 4.63 -8.29
C LYS A 154 12.33 4.29 -9.72
N THR A 155 12.00 3.11 -10.22
CA THR A 155 12.29 2.71 -11.61
C THR A 155 11.54 3.59 -12.61
N TYR A 156 10.26 3.89 -12.33
CA TYR A 156 9.46 4.77 -13.18
C TYR A 156 9.97 6.22 -13.18
N LEU A 157 10.28 6.76 -12.00
CA LEU A 157 10.80 8.11 -11.83
C LEU A 157 12.16 8.30 -12.52
N SER A 158 13.07 7.32 -12.40
CA SER A 158 14.38 7.37 -13.06
C SER A 158 14.21 7.46 -14.58
N PHE A 159 13.29 6.67 -15.14
CA PHE A 159 12.95 6.72 -16.57
C PHE A 159 12.37 8.08 -17.00
N LEU A 160 11.51 8.70 -16.19
CA LEU A 160 10.98 10.04 -16.49
C LEU A 160 12.07 11.12 -16.49
N GLN A 161 13.02 11.02 -15.55
CA GLN A 161 14.16 11.95 -15.47
C GLN A 161 15.08 11.82 -16.69
N GLU A 162 15.30 10.60 -17.20
CA GLU A 162 16.07 10.36 -18.42
C GLU A 162 15.39 10.94 -19.68
N LEU A 163 14.06 10.95 -19.73
CA LEU A 163 13.31 11.50 -20.88
C LEU A 163 13.21 13.03 -20.90
N ASN A 164 13.32 13.68 -19.74
CA ASN A 164 13.22 15.13 -19.60
C ASN A 164 14.57 15.86 -19.68
N ASN A 165 15.69 15.13 -19.64
CA ASN A 165 17.05 15.65 -19.85
C ASN A 165 17.43 15.61 -21.34
#